data_AF-A0A8C8RRX6-F1
#
_entry.id   AF-A0A8C8RRX6-F1
#
_cell.length_a   1.000
_cell.length_b   1.000
_cell.length_c   1.000
_cell.angle_alpha   90.00
_cell.angle_beta   90.00
_cell.angle_gamma   90.00
#
_symmetry.space_group_name_H-M   'P 1'
#
loop_
_entity.id
_entity.type
_entity.pdbx_description
1 polymer ?
#
loop_
_entity_poly.entity_id
_entity_poly.type
_entity_poly.pdbx_seq_one_letter_code
_entity_poly.pdbx_strand_id
1 'polypeptide(L)'
;MAAARAARAGLNGLFAVYKPPGVTCFRVRDVVETLLLGELNSLDQPVLKKQVRFLPTTVEGSAGKELTLTATQLPVLADHPLVRGPKFTNLKIGSGHRLDKMSSGVFVLGVGYGSKLLTDMYNAHFTRAYTVRGLFGKATDDFSDMGKLIEKTTFDHITREKLECILAVIQGANHKALVMHSNIDLKTQEAYELAVEGLIRPMEKTPPLITSIRCLQFSPPEFQLEIQCLHETQQYLRKIVHEIGLELKSTAVCTQVRRTRDGFFTLDSALLRTHWDLQNIQNSIQDSKDKVKEELLRSLGHQSRSGKGPIDVDQVIESELHNTEGKLASDLS
;
A
#
# COMPACT_ATOMS: atom_id res chain seq x y z
N MET A 1 -29.54 1.32 4.76
CA MET A 1 -29.00 2.67 5.09
C MET A 1 -27.95 2.65 6.20
N ALA A 2 -28.19 2.06 7.37
CA ALA A 2 -27.17 1.99 8.44
C ALA A 2 -25.98 1.07 8.08
N ALA A 3 -26.24 -0.08 7.44
CA ALA A 3 -25.23 -1.09 7.15
C ALA A 3 -24.10 -0.60 6.22
N ALA A 4 -24.40 0.03 5.08
CA ALA A 4 -23.36 0.52 4.17
C ALA A 4 -22.56 1.71 4.73
N ARG A 5 -23.18 2.55 5.58
CA ARG A 5 -22.47 3.63 6.29
C ARG A 5 -21.53 3.06 7.36
N ALA A 6 -21.98 2.07 8.13
CA ALA A 6 -21.14 1.37 9.10
C ALA A 6 -19.99 0.64 8.39
N ALA A 7 -20.27 -0.03 7.26
CA ALA A 7 -19.24 -0.68 6.48
C ALA A 7 -18.20 0.30 5.91
N ARG A 8 -18.64 1.47 5.44
CA ARG A 8 -17.73 2.54 5.02
C ARG A 8 -16.89 3.08 6.17
N ALA A 9 -17.44 3.19 7.38
CA ALA A 9 -16.67 3.61 8.56
C ALA A 9 -15.60 2.57 8.94
N GLY A 10 -15.90 1.28 8.80
CA GLY A 10 -14.96 0.18 9.04
C GLY A 10 -13.83 0.07 8.02
N LEU A 11 -13.91 0.78 6.89
CA LEU A 11 -12.84 0.83 5.90
C LEU A 11 -11.73 1.84 6.24
N ASN A 12 -11.86 2.64 7.30
CA ASN A 12 -10.84 3.63 7.62
C ASN A 12 -9.57 2.99 8.22
N GLY A 13 -8.51 2.87 7.43
CA GLY A 13 -7.24 2.34 7.91
C GLY A 13 -6.28 1.95 6.80
N LEU A 14 -5.23 1.22 7.17
CA LEU A 14 -4.22 0.67 6.27
C LEU A 14 -4.48 -0.82 6.03
N PHE A 15 -4.21 -1.27 4.82
CA PHE A 15 -4.20 -2.69 4.48
C PHE A 15 -3.19 -2.96 3.37
N ALA A 16 -2.74 -4.20 3.27
CA ALA A 16 -1.82 -4.62 2.23
C ALA A 16 -2.53 -5.50 1.19
N VAL A 17 -2.18 -5.28 -0.08
CA VAL A 17 -2.58 -6.13 -1.19
C VAL A 17 -1.36 -6.68 -1.90
N TYR A 18 -1.49 -7.86 -2.49
CA TYR A 18 -0.44 -8.41 -3.35
C TYR A 18 -0.58 -7.84 -4.77
N LYS A 19 0.43 -7.10 -5.22
CA LYS A 19 0.54 -6.61 -6.59
C LYS A 19 1.23 -7.67 -7.46
N PRO A 20 0.59 -8.18 -8.53
CA PRO A 20 1.25 -9.05 -9.50
C PRO A 20 2.22 -8.28 -10.42
N PRO A 21 3.19 -8.97 -11.04
CA PRO A 21 4.04 -8.38 -12.06
C PRO A 21 3.21 -8.02 -13.32
N GLY A 22 3.62 -6.99 -14.05
CA GLY A 22 2.95 -6.53 -15.28
C GLY A 22 1.80 -5.53 -15.06
N VAL A 23 1.32 -5.35 -13.82
CA VAL A 23 0.26 -4.40 -13.47
C VAL A 23 0.87 -3.15 -12.83
N THR A 24 0.29 -1.96 -13.04
CA THR A 24 0.74 -0.72 -12.38
C THR A 24 0.06 -0.54 -11.03
N CYS A 25 0.71 0.13 -10.07
CA CYS A 25 0.11 0.44 -8.77
C CYS A 25 -1.22 1.20 -8.88
N PHE A 26 -1.31 2.15 -9.82
CA PHE A 26 -2.54 2.90 -10.07
C PHE A 26 -3.68 1.98 -10.48
N ARG A 27 -3.44 1.04 -11.39
CA ARG A 27 -4.46 0.06 -11.78
C ARG A 27 -4.90 -0.82 -10.62
N VAL A 28 -3.99 -1.21 -9.72
CA VAL A 28 -4.36 -1.97 -8.51
C VAL A 28 -5.28 -1.14 -7.62
N ARG A 29 -4.91 0.12 -7.34
CA ARG A 29 -5.73 1.05 -6.55
C ARG A 29 -7.12 1.24 -7.18
N ASP A 30 -7.17 1.54 -8.47
CA ASP A 30 -8.43 1.85 -9.17
C ASP A 30 -9.36 0.61 -9.22
N VAL A 31 -8.79 -0.59 -9.37
CA VAL A 31 -9.57 -1.84 -9.30
C VAL A 31 -10.12 -2.07 -7.90
N VAL A 32 -9.30 -1.89 -6.85
CA VAL A 32 -9.76 -2.02 -5.46
C VAL A 32 -10.84 -0.99 -5.14
N GLU A 33 -10.69 0.25 -5.59
CA GLU A 33 -11.71 1.30 -5.44
C GLU A 33 -13.02 0.89 -6.11
N THR A 34 -12.95 0.41 -7.35
CA THR A 34 -14.14 0.00 -8.12
C THR A 34 -14.87 -1.16 -7.45
N LEU A 35 -14.14 -2.15 -6.93
CA LEU A 35 -14.72 -3.30 -6.23
C LEU A 35 -15.42 -2.87 -4.94
N LEU A 36 -14.74 -2.06 -4.11
CA LEU A 36 -15.30 -1.55 -2.86
C LEU A 36 -16.54 -0.68 -3.10
N LEU A 37 -16.52 0.19 -4.11
CA LEU A 37 -17.68 0.99 -4.49
C LEU A 37 -18.85 0.10 -4.96
N GLY A 38 -18.57 -0.94 -5.75
CA GLY A 38 -19.57 -1.90 -6.20
C GLY A 38 -20.26 -2.59 -5.02
N GLU A 39 -19.48 -3.10 -4.07
CA GLU A 39 -20.00 -3.79 -2.89
C GLU A 39 -20.77 -2.84 -1.96
N LEU A 40 -20.23 -1.65 -1.67
CA LEU A 40 -20.93 -0.65 -0.84
C LEU A 40 -22.27 -0.23 -1.43
N ASN A 41 -22.35 -0.06 -2.75
CA ASN A 41 -23.61 0.26 -3.43
C ASN A 41 -24.58 -0.93 -3.45
N SER A 42 -24.08 -2.17 -3.47
CA SER A 42 -24.92 -3.36 -3.40
C SER A 42 -25.60 -3.55 -2.04
N LEU A 43 -24.94 -3.12 -0.95
CA LEU A 43 -25.46 -3.20 0.42
C LEU A 43 -26.58 -2.18 0.72
N ASP A 44 -26.68 -1.11 -0.05
CA ASP A 44 -27.63 -0.01 0.19
C ASP A 44 -28.56 0.20 -1.01
N GLN A 45 -29.19 -0.88 -1.49
CA GLN A 45 -30.26 -0.75 -2.48
C GLN A 45 -31.41 0.08 -1.87
N PRO A 46 -31.73 1.26 -2.44
CA PRO A 46 -32.77 2.10 -1.90
C PRO A 46 -34.13 1.45 -2.14
N VAL A 47 -34.92 1.27 -1.08
CA VAL A 47 -36.34 0.95 -1.23
C VAL A 47 -37.01 2.17 -1.86
N LEU A 48 -37.56 2.01 -3.07
CA LEU A 48 -38.25 3.08 -3.78
C LEU A 48 -39.41 3.59 -2.94
N LYS A 49 -39.40 4.90 -2.65
CA LYS A 49 -40.53 5.55 -2.01
C LYS A 49 -41.74 5.46 -2.93
N LYS A 50 -42.88 5.04 -2.40
CA LYS A 50 -44.14 5.02 -3.13
C LYS A 50 -44.87 6.33 -2.88
N GLN A 51 -45.39 6.95 -3.93
CA GLN A 51 -46.27 8.09 -3.86
C GLN A 51 -47.66 7.69 -4.36
N VAL A 52 -48.70 8.10 -3.64
CA VAL A 52 -50.07 7.94 -4.10
C VAL A 52 -50.34 8.98 -5.18
N ARG A 53 -50.72 8.54 -6.38
CA ARG A 53 -51.21 9.38 -7.47
C ARG A 53 -52.62 8.95 -7.84
N PHE A 54 -53.50 9.91 -8.04
CA PHE A 54 -54.84 9.66 -8.56
C PHE A 54 -54.77 9.59 -10.08
N LEU A 55 -55.04 8.42 -10.65
CA LEU A 55 -55.04 8.19 -12.09
C LEU A 55 -56.48 8.13 -12.60
N PRO A 56 -56.80 8.78 -13.73
CA PRO A 56 -58.10 8.66 -14.35
C PRO A 56 -58.27 7.25 -14.94
N THR A 57 -59.37 6.60 -14.58
CA THR A 57 -59.79 5.29 -15.07
C THR A 57 -61.19 5.44 -15.63
N THR A 58 -61.36 5.07 -16.90
CA THR A 58 -62.66 5.03 -17.57
C THR A 58 -63.34 3.71 -17.27
N VAL A 59 -64.49 3.75 -16.63
CA VAL A 59 -65.36 2.59 -16.44
C VAL A 59 -66.53 2.74 -17.42
N GLU A 60 -66.79 1.74 -18.26
CA GLU A 60 -67.92 1.77 -19.18
C GLU A 60 -69.21 1.42 -18.43
N GLY A 61 -69.98 2.45 -18.08
CA GLY A 61 -71.34 2.34 -17.55
C GLY A 61 -72.40 2.55 -18.64
N SER A 62 -73.62 2.10 -18.37
CA SER A 62 -74.77 2.09 -19.29
C SER A 62 -75.29 3.47 -19.77
N ALA A 63 -74.63 4.57 -19.38
CA ALA A 63 -75.02 5.94 -19.72
C ALA A 63 -73.83 6.83 -20.18
N GLY A 64 -72.75 6.24 -20.69
CA GLY A 64 -71.58 6.95 -21.22
C GLY A 64 -70.30 6.77 -20.37
N LYS A 65 -69.15 7.17 -20.91
CA LYS A 65 -67.84 7.01 -20.25
C LYS A 65 -67.74 7.92 -19.02
N GLU A 66 -67.81 7.33 -17.84
CA GLU A 66 -67.63 8.04 -16.57
C GLU A 66 -66.14 8.03 -16.18
N LEU A 67 -65.58 9.21 -15.88
CA LEU A 67 -64.19 9.38 -15.50
C LEU A 67 -64.06 9.26 -13.98
N THR A 68 -63.63 8.10 -13.49
CA THR A 68 -63.37 7.85 -12.07
C THR A 68 -61.87 7.94 -11.75
N LEU A 69 -61.51 8.64 -10.67
CA LEU A 69 -60.13 8.75 -10.20
C LEU A 69 -59.79 7.59 -9.25
N THR A 70 -58.82 6.75 -9.62
CA THR A 70 -58.34 5.65 -8.77
C THR A 70 -57.02 6.04 -8.12
N ALA A 71 -56.97 5.99 -6.78
CA ALA A 71 -55.75 6.19 -6.01
C ALA A 71 -54.79 5.00 -6.26
N THR A 72 -53.68 5.26 -6.96
CA THR A 72 -52.68 4.24 -7.30
C THR A 72 -51.36 4.57 -6.63
N GLN A 73 -50.73 3.58 -5.98
CA GLN A 73 -49.38 3.73 -5.43
C GLN A 73 -48.35 3.51 -6.54
N LEU A 74 -47.65 4.58 -6.94
CA LEU A 74 -46.59 4.52 -7.94
C LEU A 74 -45.21 4.77 -7.28
N PRO A 75 -44.15 4.06 -7.69
CA PRO A 75 -42.81 4.34 -7.22
C PRO A 75 -42.34 5.71 -7.72
N VAL A 76 -41.72 6.50 -6.84
CA VAL A 76 -41.07 7.76 -7.20
C VAL A 76 -39.76 7.42 -7.91
N LEU A 77 -39.77 7.53 -9.24
CA LEU A 77 -38.61 7.19 -10.08
C LEU A 77 -37.45 8.19 -9.97
N ALA A 78 -37.69 9.39 -9.42
CA ALA A 78 -36.64 10.40 -9.23
C ALA A 78 -35.50 9.91 -8.30
N ASP A 79 -35.81 9.02 -7.36
CA ASP A 79 -34.85 8.40 -6.45
C ASP A 79 -34.34 7.03 -6.98
N HIS A 80 -34.69 6.64 -8.21
CA HIS A 80 -34.30 5.36 -8.77
C HIS A 80 -32.78 5.33 -9.07
N PRO A 81 -32.06 4.23 -8.77
CA PRO A 81 -30.62 4.11 -9.03
C PRO A 81 -30.20 4.38 -10.48
N LEU A 82 -31.05 4.03 -11.45
CA LEU A 82 -30.81 4.33 -12.88
C LEU A 82 -30.91 5.83 -13.23
N VAL A 83 -31.57 6.64 -12.39
CA VAL A 83 -31.75 8.08 -12.61
C VAL A 83 -30.72 8.87 -11.80
N ARG A 84 -30.52 8.53 -10.53
CA ARG A 84 -29.55 9.21 -9.64
C ARG A 84 -28.13 8.71 -9.75
N GLY A 85 -27.91 7.52 -10.31
CA GLY A 85 -26.63 6.84 -10.29
C GLY A 85 -26.30 6.20 -8.93
N PRO A 86 -25.10 5.62 -8.80
CA PRO A 86 -24.65 4.98 -7.56
C PRO A 86 -24.50 6.01 -6.43
N LYS A 87 -24.86 5.61 -5.22
CA LYS A 87 -24.81 6.49 -4.03
C LYS A 87 -23.38 6.79 -3.60
N PHE A 88 -22.51 5.80 -3.68
CA PHE A 88 -21.08 5.95 -3.46
C PHE A 88 -20.39 6.03 -4.82
N THR A 89 -19.76 7.17 -5.10
CA THR A 89 -19.10 7.46 -6.37
C THR A 89 -17.58 7.49 -6.29
N ASN A 90 -17.02 7.75 -5.11
CA ASN A 90 -15.58 7.91 -4.89
C ASN A 90 -15.20 7.47 -3.47
N LEU A 91 -14.07 6.78 -3.34
CA LEU A 91 -13.41 6.51 -2.06
C LEU A 91 -12.03 7.15 -2.05
N LYS A 92 -11.70 7.84 -0.95
CA LYS A 92 -10.36 8.39 -0.76
C LYS A 92 -9.37 7.26 -0.46
N ILE A 93 -8.73 6.72 -1.51
CA ILE A 93 -7.71 5.68 -1.40
C ILE A 93 -6.32 6.28 -1.70
N GLY A 94 -5.48 6.31 -0.66
CA GLY A 94 -4.07 6.62 -0.76
C GLY A 94 -3.24 5.40 -1.16
N SER A 95 -2.10 5.65 -1.80
CA SER A 95 -1.12 4.62 -2.16
C SER A 95 0.15 4.83 -1.36
N GLY A 96 0.67 3.75 -0.77
CA GLY A 96 1.97 3.75 -0.11
C GLY A 96 3.14 3.75 -1.10
N HIS A 97 4.26 3.16 -0.69
CA HIS A 97 5.47 3.09 -1.50
C HIS A 97 5.21 2.40 -2.84
N ARG A 98 5.46 3.14 -3.93
CA ARG A 98 5.20 2.71 -5.30
C ARG A 98 6.11 1.55 -5.72
N LEU A 99 5.51 0.58 -6.42
CA LEU A 99 6.20 -0.47 -7.18
C LEU A 99 6.09 -0.15 -8.68
N ASP A 100 7.16 -0.43 -9.43
CA ASP A 100 7.10 -0.32 -10.89
C ASP A 100 6.22 -1.43 -11.49
N LYS A 101 6.00 -1.36 -12.81
CA LYS A 101 5.11 -2.30 -13.50
C LYS A 101 5.62 -3.74 -13.40
N MET A 102 6.93 -3.96 -13.51
CA MET A 102 7.50 -5.30 -13.59
C MET A 102 7.74 -5.93 -12.21
N SER A 103 7.92 -5.14 -11.15
CA SER A 103 8.03 -5.69 -9.80
C SER A 103 6.69 -6.21 -9.28
N SER A 104 6.76 -7.17 -8.38
CA SER A 104 5.61 -7.74 -7.68
C SER A 104 5.76 -7.59 -6.17
N GLY A 105 4.72 -7.94 -5.40
CA GLY A 105 4.83 -8.05 -3.95
C GLY A 105 3.82 -7.24 -3.17
N VAL A 106 4.11 -7.05 -1.88
CA VAL A 106 3.28 -6.31 -0.93
C VAL A 106 3.08 -4.88 -1.43
N PHE A 107 1.85 -4.37 -1.46
CA PHE A 107 1.51 -2.99 -1.79
C PHE A 107 0.50 -2.46 -0.78
N VAL A 108 0.91 -1.45 -0.01
CA VAL A 108 0.08 -0.89 1.06
C VAL A 108 -0.83 0.20 0.49
N LEU A 109 -2.10 0.10 0.84
CA LEU A 109 -3.14 1.06 0.50
C LEU A 109 -3.76 1.60 1.79
N GLY A 110 -4.27 2.83 1.74
CA GLY A 110 -4.91 3.46 2.89
C GLY A 110 -6.23 4.10 2.48
N VAL A 111 -7.33 3.74 3.13
CA VAL A 111 -8.65 4.33 2.84
C VAL A 111 -9.01 5.36 3.92
N GLY A 112 -9.55 6.50 3.50
CA GLY A 112 -10.00 7.56 4.41
C GLY A 112 -8.86 8.11 5.26
N TYR A 113 -8.94 7.94 6.59
CA TYR A 113 -7.87 8.33 7.52
C TYR A 113 -6.56 7.57 7.28
N GLY A 114 -6.62 6.38 6.67
CA GLY A 114 -5.43 5.62 6.26
C GLY A 114 -4.48 6.39 5.35
N SER A 115 -4.96 7.39 4.60
CA SER A 115 -4.07 8.26 3.81
C SER A 115 -3.09 9.09 4.67
N LYS A 116 -3.52 9.52 5.87
CA LYS A 116 -2.64 10.20 6.84
C LYS A 116 -1.63 9.20 7.41
N LEU A 117 -2.10 8.02 7.83
CA LEU A 117 -1.23 6.94 8.33
C LEU A 117 -0.18 6.49 7.31
N LEU A 118 -0.50 6.49 6.00
CA LEU A 118 0.49 6.23 4.95
C LEU A 118 1.61 7.29 4.92
N THR A 119 1.27 8.54 5.21
CA THR A 119 2.22 9.65 5.26
C THR A 119 3.11 9.53 6.49
N ASP A 120 2.53 9.16 7.63
CA ASP A 120 3.26 8.88 8.87
C ASP A 120 4.21 7.67 8.67
N MET A 121 3.76 6.63 7.99
CA MET A 121 4.58 5.47 7.62
C MET A 121 5.75 5.85 6.71
N TYR A 122 5.56 6.81 5.79
CA TYR A 122 6.61 7.32 4.93
C TYR A 122 7.65 8.14 5.73
N ASN A 123 7.17 8.97 6.66
CA ASN A 123 8.02 9.82 7.52
C ASN A 123 8.78 9.00 8.59
N ALA A 124 8.25 7.85 8.98
CA ALA A 124 8.91 6.93 9.91
C ALA A 124 10.08 6.14 9.28
N HIS A 125 10.32 6.31 7.97
CA HIS A 125 11.45 5.72 7.25
C HIS A 125 11.59 4.20 7.49
N PHE A 126 10.49 3.46 7.38
CA PHE A 126 10.51 2.00 7.58
C PHE A 126 11.35 1.27 6.54
N THR A 127 12.01 0.20 7.00
CA THR A 127 12.75 -0.71 6.10
C THR A 127 11.80 -1.51 5.24
N ARG A 128 12.22 -1.76 4.01
CA ARG A 128 11.51 -2.57 3.02
C ARG A 128 12.38 -3.76 2.67
N ALA A 129 11.76 -4.93 2.51
CA ALA A 129 12.48 -6.15 2.15
C ALA A 129 12.07 -6.62 0.76
N TYR A 130 13.06 -7.05 -0.02
CA TYR A 130 12.89 -7.50 -1.39
C TYR A 130 13.60 -8.82 -1.58
N THR A 131 12.96 -9.69 -2.35
CA THR A 131 13.61 -10.81 -3.02
C THR A 131 13.92 -10.39 -4.44
N VAL A 132 15.19 -10.43 -4.80
CA VAL A 132 15.67 -10.04 -6.13
C VAL A 132 16.33 -11.24 -6.79
N ARG A 133 15.91 -11.57 -8.01
CA ARG A 133 16.54 -12.62 -8.83
C ARG A 133 17.43 -11.97 -9.88
N GLY A 134 18.62 -12.52 -10.03
CA GLY A 134 19.62 -12.11 -11.00
C GLY A 134 20.03 -13.26 -11.91
N LEU A 135 20.54 -12.91 -13.08
CA LEU A 135 21.11 -13.82 -14.06
C LEU A 135 22.49 -13.31 -14.45
N PHE A 136 23.53 -14.13 -14.27
CA PHE A 136 24.89 -13.84 -14.70
C PHE A 136 25.07 -14.04 -16.22
N GLY A 137 26.12 -13.43 -16.77
CA GLY A 137 26.55 -13.59 -18.16
C GLY A 137 25.77 -12.79 -19.18
N LYS A 138 24.88 -11.89 -18.74
CA LYS A 138 24.07 -11.01 -19.59
C LYS A 138 24.12 -9.59 -19.04
N ALA A 139 24.24 -8.59 -19.91
CA ALA A 139 24.04 -7.17 -19.62
C ALA A 139 23.02 -6.56 -20.57
N THR A 140 22.17 -5.69 -20.06
CA THR A 140 21.16 -4.94 -20.81
C THR A 140 21.20 -3.46 -20.45
N ASP A 141 20.59 -2.62 -21.29
CA ASP A 141 20.53 -1.17 -21.14
C ASP A 141 19.75 -0.67 -19.91
N ASP A 142 18.68 -1.36 -19.55
CA ASP A 142 17.81 -1.03 -18.42
C ASP A 142 18.09 -1.86 -17.14
N PHE A 143 19.16 -2.66 -17.16
CA PHE A 143 19.53 -3.63 -16.12
C PHE A 143 18.47 -4.71 -15.85
N SER A 144 17.45 -4.82 -16.71
CA SER A 144 16.40 -5.84 -16.63
C SER A 144 16.55 -6.86 -17.75
N ASP A 145 16.03 -8.07 -17.54
CA ASP A 145 16.14 -9.14 -18.52
C ASP A 145 15.44 -8.82 -19.87
N MET A 146 14.45 -7.92 -19.85
CA MET A 146 13.65 -7.50 -21.01
C MET A 146 14.30 -6.37 -21.83
N GLY A 147 15.39 -5.78 -21.32
CA GLY A 147 16.10 -4.70 -22.01
C GLY A 147 16.84 -5.16 -23.26
N LYS A 148 17.38 -4.19 -24.00
CA LYS A 148 18.23 -4.47 -25.17
C LYS A 148 19.55 -5.06 -24.68
N LEU A 149 19.93 -6.22 -25.22
CA LEU A 149 21.21 -6.86 -24.93
C LEU A 149 22.37 -5.94 -25.34
N ILE A 150 23.27 -5.67 -24.39
CA ILE A 150 24.50 -4.91 -24.62
C ILE A 150 25.68 -5.88 -24.75
N GLU A 151 25.81 -6.82 -23.81
CA GLU A 151 26.99 -7.69 -23.71
C GLU A 151 26.63 -9.05 -23.12
N LYS A 152 27.40 -10.08 -23.50
CA LYS A 152 27.40 -11.39 -22.87
C LYS A 152 28.80 -11.72 -22.37
N THR A 153 28.89 -12.26 -21.17
CA THR A 153 30.15 -12.60 -20.51
C THR A 153 30.11 -14.03 -19.96
N THR A 154 31.28 -14.61 -19.70
CA THR A 154 31.39 -15.92 -19.04
C THR A 154 31.19 -15.78 -17.54
N PHE A 155 30.61 -16.81 -16.92
CA PHE A 155 30.28 -16.82 -15.48
C PHE A 155 30.83 -18.04 -14.75
N ASP A 156 31.58 -18.91 -15.42
CA ASP A 156 32.09 -20.18 -14.87
C ASP A 156 33.02 -19.99 -13.67
N HIS A 157 33.68 -18.83 -13.58
CA HIS A 157 34.59 -18.48 -12.48
C HIS A 157 33.87 -17.97 -11.22
N ILE A 158 32.55 -17.78 -11.27
CA ILE A 158 31.76 -17.24 -10.16
C ILE A 158 31.40 -18.37 -9.20
N THR A 159 31.89 -18.28 -7.97
CA THR A 159 31.54 -19.20 -6.89
C THR A 159 30.69 -18.49 -5.84
N ARG A 160 30.02 -19.26 -4.99
CA ARG A 160 29.18 -18.72 -3.92
C ARG A 160 29.98 -17.86 -2.95
N GLU A 161 31.20 -18.28 -2.64
CA GLU A 161 32.09 -17.60 -1.69
C GLU A 161 32.51 -16.23 -2.23
N LYS A 162 32.79 -16.13 -3.54
CA LYS A 162 33.10 -14.84 -4.17
C LYS A 162 31.90 -13.90 -4.11
N LEU A 163 30.70 -14.41 -4.39
CA LEU A 163 29.48 -13.63 -4.27
C LEU A 163 29.30 -13.11 -2.83
N GLU A 164 29.38 -14.00 -1.84
CA GLU A 164 29.22 -13.64 -0.41
C GLU A 164 30.26 -12.59 0.05
N CYS A 165 31.51 -12.68 -0.41
CA CYS A 165 32.52 -11.65 -0.15
C CYS A 165 32.11 -10.27 -0.70
N ILE A 166 31.62 -10.19 -1.94
CA ILE A 166 31.15 -8.92 -2.53
C ILE A 166 29.93 -8.39 -1.79
N LEU A 167 28.98 -9.26 -1.43
CA LEU A 167 27.80 -8.86 -0.66
C LEU A 167 28.20 -8.26 0.70
N ALA A 168 29.19 -8.84 1.38
CA ALA A 168 29.70 -8.32 2.64
C ALA A 168 30.35 -6.93 2.49
N VAL A 169 31.10 -6.69 1.42
CA VAL A 169 31.69 -5.38 1.11
C VAL A 169 30.59 -4.33 0.88
N ILE A 170 29.58 -4.67 0.07
CA ILE A 170 28.42 -3.79 -0.19
C ILE A 170 27.68 -3.48 1.11
N GLN A 171 27.44 -4.49 1.94
CA GLN A 171 26.77 -4.32 3.23
C GLN A 171 27.56 -3.40 4.17
N GLY A 172 28.89 -3.59 4.28
CA GLY A 172 29.74 -2.75 5.10
C GLY A 172 29.77 -1.29 4.65
N ALA A 173 29.85 -1.04 3.33
CA ALA A 173 29.80 0.31 2.77
C ALA A 173 28.48 1.01 3.05
N ASN A 174 27.35 0.31 2.89
CA ASN A 174 26.02 0.87 3.17
C ASN A 174 25.78 1.08 4.68
N HIS A 175 26.31 0.22 5.55
CA HIS A 175 26.21 0.41 6.99
C HIS A 175 26.93 1.68 7.45
N LYS A 176 28.13 1.94 6.89
CA LYS A 176 28.86 3.20 7.14
C LYS A 176 28.05 4.41 6.67
N ALA A 177 27.42 4.34 5.50
CA ALA A 177 26.57 5.41 4.99
C ALA A 177 25.32 5.62 5.85
N LEU A 178 24.69 4.55 6.34
CA LEU A 178 23.54 4.61 7.25
C LEU A 178 23.89 5.35 8.54
N VAL A 179 25.01 5.01 9.18
CA VAL A 179 25.49 5.71 10.38
C VAL A 179 25.71 7.18 10.09
N MET A 180 26.41 7.52 9.01
CA MET A 180 26.67 8.92 8.64
C MET A 180 25.39 9.72 8.43
N HIS A 181 24.38 9.13 7.81
CA HIS A 181 23.11 9.81 7.53
C HIS A 181 22.12 9.83 8.70
N SER A 182 22.36 9.04 9.75
CA SER A 182 21.53 9.05 10.95
C SER A 182 21.81 10.24 11.87
N ASN A 183 22.91 10.99 11.66
CA ASN A 183 23.37 12.07 12.54
C ASN A 183 23.50 11.65 14.02
N ILE A 184 23.66 10.36 14.28
CA ILE A 184 23.85 9.79 15.62
C ILE A 184 25.36 9.75 15.92
N ASP A 185 25.77 10.32 17.06
CA ASP A 185 27.12 10.10 17.56
C ASP A 185 27.20 8.70 18.18
N LEU A 186 27.87 7.77 17.49
CA LEU A 186 28.03 6.38 17.93
C LEU A 186 28.69 6.22 19.31
N LYS A 187 29.29 7.28 19.86
CA LYS A 187 29.90 7.27 21.20
C LYS A 187 28.90 7.45 22.34
N THR A 188 27.63 7.76 22.04
CA THR A 188 26.61 7.99 23.07
C THR A 188 25.89 6.70 23.45
N GLN A 189 25.37 6.67 24.68
CA GLN A 189 24.54 5.58 25.17
C GLN A 189 23.24 5.47 24.35
N GLU A 190 22.67 6.60 23.91
CA GLU A 190 21.47 6.64 23.06
C GLU A 190 21.70 5.93 21.72
N ALA A 191 22.89 6.10 21.12
CA ALA A 191 23.26 5.39 19.90
C ALA A 191 23.28 3.88 20.09
N TYR A 192 23.79 3.43 21.24
CA TYR A 192 23.81 2.02 21.60
C TYR A 192 22.40 1.47 21.81
N GLU A 193 21.54 2.19 22.53
CA GLU A 193 20.14 1.82 22.73
C GLU A 193 19.39 1.69 21.39
N LEU A 194 19.55 2.68 20.50
CA LEU A 194 18.96 2.64 19.16
C LEU A 194 19.51 1.49 18.29
N ALA A 195 20.79 1.14 18.45
CA ALA A 195 21.41 0.01 17.76
C ALA A 195 20.81 -1.33 18.22
N VAL A 196 20.67 -1.51 19.54
CA VAL A 196 20.09 -2.72 20.16
C VAL A 196 18.61 -2.86 19.77
N GLU A 197 17.89 -1.74 19.71
CA GLU A 197 16.49 -1.72 19.31
C GLU A 197 16.27 -1.85 17.79
N GLY A 198 17.32 -1.73 16.97
CA GLY A 198 17.22 -1.77 15.51
C GLY A 198 16.57 -0.51 14.90
N LEU A 199 16.61 0.61 15.61
CA LEU A 199 15.99 1.88 15.24
C LEU A 199 16.94 2.88 14.58
N ILE A 200 18.19 2.49 14.29
CA ILE A 200 19.10 3.34 13.51
C ILE A 200 18.53 3.55 12.11
N ARG A 201 18.02 4.77 11.88
CA ARG A 201 17.39 5.19 10.63
C ARG A 201 17.85 6.61 10.30
N PRO A 202 17.88 6.98 9.01
CA PRO A 202 18.12 8.35 8.63
C PRO A 202 17.01 9.27 9.14
N MET A 203 17.38 10.45 9.63
CA MET A 203 16.43 11.48 10.08
C MET A 203 15.84 12.27 8.91
N GLU A 204 16.50 12.23 7.76
CA GLU A 204 16.09 12.93 6.55
C GLU A 204 16.09 12.00 5.34
N LYS A 205 15.57 12.49 4.22
CA LYS A 205 15.58 11.77 2.96
C LYS A 205 17.02 11.62 2.45
N THR A 206 17.48 10.37 2.37
CA THR A 206 18.82 10.01 1.90
C THR A 206 18.79 9.35 0.52
N PRO A 207 19.96 9.16 -0.11
CA PRO A 207 20.11 8.14 -1.13
C PRO A 207 19.64 6.76 -0.63
N PRO A 208 19.32 5.83 -1.55
CA PRO A 208 19.01 4.44 -1.19
C PRO A 208 20.10 3.83 -0.31
N LEU A 209 19.70 3.16 0.77
CA LEU A 209 20.62 2.50 1.70
C LEU A 209 20.22 1.04 1.85
N ILE A 210 21.20 0.13 1.76
CA ILE A 210 21.00 -1.29 2.02
C ILE A 210 21.36 -1.58 3.48
N THR A 211 20.38 -1.99 4.28
CA THR A 211 20.61 -2.35 5.69
C THR A 211 21.12 -3.78 5.84
N SER A 212 20.65 -4.70 4.99
CA SER A 212 21.08 -6.09 4.97
C SER A 212 20.96 -6.67 3.57
N ILE A 213 21.91 -7.50 3.17
CA ILE A 213 21.89 -8.22 1.91
C ILE A 213 22.43 -9.63 2.12
N ARG A 214 21.69 -10.63 1.63
CA ARG A 214 22.11 -12.04 1.74
C ARG A 214 21.73 -12.83 0.49
N CYS A 215 22.52 -13.85 0.18
CA CYS A 215 22.19 -14.81 -0.87
C CYS A 215 21.25 -15.89 -0.32
N LEU A 216 20.08 -16.03 -0.94
CA LEU A 216 19.11 -17.08 -0.61
C LEU A 216 19.34 -18.34 -1.42
N GLN A 217 19.60 -18.19 -2.72
CA GLN A 217 19.81 -19.29 -3.64
C GLN A 217 20.91 -18.93 -4.63
N PHE A 218 21.79 -19.88 -4.89
CA PHE A 218 22.89 -19.73 -5.84
C PHE A 218 22.92 -20.98 -6.72
N SER A 219 22.50 -20.82 -7.98
CA SER A 219 22.46 -21.88 -8.98
C SER A 219 22.83 -21.27 -10.34
N PRO A 220 24.12 -20.98 -10.58
CA PRO A 220 24.58 -20.27 -11.78
C PRO A 220 24.00 -20.87 -13.08
N PRO A 221 23.57 -20.04 -14.05
CA PRO A 221 23.72 -18.57 -14.07
C PRO A 221 22.73 -17.81 -13.18
N GLU A 222 21.76 -18.47 -12.55
CA GLU A 222 20.76 -17.79 -11.72
C GLU A 222 21.18 -17.67 -10.25
N PHE A 223 20.74 -16.58 -9.62
CA PHE A 223 20.89 -16.41 -8.18
C PHE A 223 19.74 -15.57 -7.62
N GLN A 224 19.54 -15.67 -6.32
CA GLN A 224 18.50 -14.95 -5.60
C GLN A 224 19.08 -14.30 -4.35
N LEU A 225 18.80 -13.02 -4.20
CA LEU A 225 19.20 -12.21 -3.07
C LEU A 225 17.96 -11.80 -2.26
N GLU A 226 18.14 -11.70 -0.95
CA GLU A 226 17.25 -10.92 -0.11
C GLU A 226 17.95 -9.62 0.26
N ILE A 227 17.27 -8.50 0.01
CA ILE A 227 17.79 -7.15 0.24
C ILE A 227 16.81 -6.43 1.14
N GLN A 228 17.30 -5.94 2.27
CA GLN A 228 16.59 -5.01 3.14
C GLN A 228 17.17 -3.62 2.93
N CYS A 229 16.31 -2.65 2.68
CA CYS A 229 16.74 -1.31 2.28
C CYS A 229 15.76 -0.21 2.71
N LEU A 230 16.28 1.01 2.61
CA LEU A 230 15.63 2.28 2.91
C LEU A 230 15.74 3.19 1.69
N HIS A 231 14.71 4.00 1.44
CA HIS A 231 14.68 5.00 0.36
C HIS A 231 15.01 4.47 -1.05
N GLU A 232 14.91 3.16 -1.27
CA GLU A 232 15.21 2.53 -2.53
C GLU A 232 14.16 2.80 -3.62
N THR A 233 14.60 2.57 -4.84
CA THR A 233 13.75 2.43 -6.03
C THR A 233 13.98 1.06 -6.63
N GLN A 234 13.03 0.56 -7.41
CA GLN A 234 13.16 -0.75 -8.06
C GLN A 234 14.28 -0.73 -9.11
N GLN A 235 14.51 0.41 -9.77
CA GLN A 235 15.63 0.56 -10.69
C GLN A 235 16.99 0.52 -9.98
N TYR A 236 17.08 1.08 -8.77
CA TYR A 236 18.28 0.96 -7.95
C TYR A 236 18.59 -0.50 -7.58
N LEU A 237 17.57 -1.29 -7.21
CA LEU A 237 17.76 -2.73 -6.95
C LEU A 237 18.29 -3.49 -8.18
N ARG A 238 17.82 -3.14 -9.38
CA ARG A 238 18.35 -3.72 -10.64
C ARG A 238 19.80 -3.31 -10.89
N LYS A 239 20.12 -2.04 -10.64
CA LYS A 239 21.49 -1.51 -10.75
C LYS A 239 22.45 -2.25 -9.82
N ILE A 240 22.06 -2.52 -8.57
CA ILE A 240 22.89 -3.28 -7.62
C ILE A 240 23.22 -4.67 -8.17
N VAL A 241 22.24 -5.37 -8.75
CA VAL A 241 22.47 -6.69 -9.36
C VAL A 241 23.53 -6.60 -10.46
N HIS A 242 23.44 -5.56 -11.29
CA HIS A 242 24.43 -5.30 -12.34
C HIS A 242 25.82 -5.00 -11.76
N GLU A 243 25.91 -4.12 -10.76
CA GLU A 243 27.17 -3.78 -10.07
C GLU A 243 27.82 -5.01 -9.41
N ILE A 244 27.04 -5.90 -8.79
CA ILE A 244 27.53 -7.19 -8.25
C ILE A 244 28.15 -8.03 -9.36
N GLY A 245 27.52 -8.08 -10.55
CA GLY A 245 28.09 -8.76 -11.70
C GLY A 245 29.45 -8.21 -12.09
N LEU A 246 29.58 -6.88 -12.17
CA LEU A 246 30.82 -6.20 -12.53
C LEU A 246 31.95 -6.46 -11.51
N GLU A 247 31.65 -6.40 -10.21
CA GLU A 247 32.61 -6.72 -9.14
C GLU A 247 33.11 -8.17 -9.21
N LEU A 248 32.26 -9.10 -9.69
CA LEU A 248 32.62 -10.49 -9.96
C LEU A 248 33.34 -10.70 -11.30
N LYS A 249 33.73 -9.61 -11.98
CA LYS A 249 34.37 -9.62 -13.31
C LYS A 249 33.51 -10.33 -14.37
N SER A 250 32.20 -10.12 -14.29
CA SER A 250 31.20 -10.64 -15.20
C SER A 250 30.14 -9.56 -15.43
N THR A 251 29.05 -9.89 -16.11
CA THR A 251 27.84 -9.09 -16.13
C THR A 251 26.69 -9.83 -15.47
N ALA A 252 25.70 -9.07 -14.99
CA ALA A 252 24.44 -9.61 -14.50
C ALA A 252 23.27 -8.68 -14.85
N VAL A 253 22.09 -9.27 -15.01
CA VAL A 253 20.81 -8.57 -15.16
C VAL A 253 19.84 -9.01 -14.07
N CYS A 254 18.92 -8.12 -13.71
CA CYS A 254 17.84 -8.44 -12.81
C CYS A 254 16.65 -9.01 -13.57
N THR A 255 16.25 -10.24 -13.24
CA THR A 255 15.11 -10.92 -13.86
C THR A 255 13.82 -10.63 -13.12
N GLN A 256 13.87 -10.51 -11.79
CA GLN A 256 12.68 -10.31 -10.96
C GLN A 256 12.99 -9.49 -9.72
N VAL A 257 12.09 -8.57 -9.39
CA VAL A 257 12.07 -7.86 -8.11
C VAL A 257 10.72 -8.12 -7.44
N ARG A 258 10.74 -8.68 -6.23
CA ARG A 258 9.55 -8.95 -5.43
C ARG A 258 9.68 -8.31 -4.06
N ARG A 259 8.81 -7.36 -3.72
CA ARG A 259 8.74 -6.81 -2.36
C ARG A 259 8.07 -7.82 -1.43
N THR A 260 8.81 -8.32 -0.45
CA THR A 260 8.32 -9.28 0.55
C THR A 260 7.79 -8.59 1.80
N ARG A 261 8.28 -7.39 2.10
CA ARG A 261 7.86 -6.58 3.26
C ARG A 261 7.89 -5.09 2.95
N ASP A 262 6.88 -4.35 3.43
CA ASP A 262 6.85 -2.89 3.46
C ASP A 262 6.53 -2.44 4.90
N GLY A 263 7.57 -2.05 5.66
CA GLY A 263 7.45 -1.81 7.09
C GLY A 263 6.99 -3.05 7.85
N PHE A 264 5.83 -2.97 8.49
CA PHE A 264 5.23 -4.07 9.25
C PHE A 264 4.27 -4.93 8.41
N PHE A 265 3.99 -4.56 7.14
CA PHE A 265 3.21 -5.39 6.23
C PHE A 265 4.10 -6.41 5.52
N THR A 266 3.82 -7.70 5.73
CA THR A 266 4.50 -8.82 5.07
C THR A 266 3.62 -9.43 3.97
N LEU A 267 4.17 -10.38 3.21
CA LEU A 267 3.41 -11.16 2.22
C LEU A 267 2.19 -11.87 2.83
N ASP A 268 2.29 -12.32 4.07
CA ASP A 268 1.20 -13.06 4.73
C ASP A 268 0.01 -12.14 5.05
N SER A 269 0.28 -10.85 5.30
CA SER A 269 -0.76 -9.83 5.48
C SER A 269 -1.34 -9.30 4.18
N ALA A 270 -0.75 -9.64 3.03
CA ALA A 270 -1.10 -9.05 1.74
C ALA A 270 -2.24 -9.84 1.07
N LEU A 271 -3.40 -9.19 0.91
CA LEU A 271 -4.57 -9.80 0.29
C LEU A 271 -4.32 -10.10 -1.20
N LEU A 272 -4.56 -11.34 -1.60
CA LEU A 272 -4.56 -11.75 -3.00
C LEU A 272 -5.76 -11.14 -3.74
N ARG A 273 -5.68 -11.09 -5.08
CA ARG A 273 -6.71 -10.50 -5.93
C ARG A 273 -8.12 -11.08 -5.73
N THR A 274 -8.22 -12.35 -5.33
CA THR A 274 -9.48 -13.03 -5.03
C THR A 274 -10.14 -12.55 -3.74
N HIS A 275 -9.39 -11.89 -2.86
CA HIS A 275 -9.81 -11.41 -1.54
C HIS A 275 -9.84 -9.87 -1.48
N TRP A 276 -10.06 -9.21 -2.61
CA TRP A 276 -10.26 -7.76 -2.68
C TRP A 276 -11.72 -7.36 -2.49
N ASP A 277 -12.38 -8.02 -1.54
CA ASP A 277 -13.75 -7.80 -1.11
C ASP A 277 -13.80 -6.94 0.16
N LEU A 278 -14.97 -6.34 0.40
CA LEU A 278 -15.20 -5.43 1.51
C LEU A 278 -14.91 -6.08 2.86
N GLN A 279 -15.35 -7.32 3.06
CA GLN A 279 -15.21 -8.02 4.34
C GLN A 279 -13.74 -8.34 4.63
N ASN A 280 -13.02 -8.94 3.67
CA ASN A 280 -11.61 -9.28 3.89
C ASN A 280 -10.73 -8.02 4.06
N ILE A 281 -11.04 -6.94 3.35
CA ILE A 281 -10.33 -5.66 3.55
C ILE A 281 -10.61 -5.09 4.94
N GLN A 282 -11.86 -5.09 5.41
CA GLN A 282 -12.19 -4.65 6.78
C GLN A 282 -11.48 -5.49 7.84
N ASN A 283 -11.46 -6.82 7.69
CA ASN A 283 -10.75 -7.71 8.60
C ASN A 283 -9.25 -7.41 8.60
N SER A 284 -8.62 -7.26 7.43
CA SER A 284 -7.21 -6.91 7.29
C SER A 284 -6.85 -5.57 7.95
N ILE A 285 -7.72 -4.57 7.82
CA ILE A 285 -7.56 -3.28 8.50
C ILE A 285 -7.63 -3.45 10.02
N GLN A 286 -8.61 -4.21 10.51
CA GLN A 286 -8.80 -4.43 11.94
C GLN A 286 -7.61 -5.20 12.55
N ASP A 287 -7.13 -6.25 11.88
CA ASP A 287 -6.01 -7.08 12.32
C ASP A 287 -4.67 -6.33 12.35
N SER A 288 -4.52 -5.32 11.48
CA SER A 288 -3.31 -4.51 11.40
C SER A 288 -3.35 -3.26 12.27
N LYS A 289 -4.52 -2.84 12.76
CA LYS A 289 -4.74 -1.57 13.47
C LYS A 289 -3.81 -1.37 14.67
N ASP A 290 -3.74 -2.36 15.56
CA ASP A 290 -2.94 -2.25 16.78
C ASP A 290 -1.45 -2.23 16.46
N LYS A 291 -1.01 -3.11 15.55
CA LYS A 291 0.39 -3.16 15.07
C LYS A 291 0.83 -1.86 14.41
N VAL A 292 -0.04 -1.26 13.58
CA VAL A 292 0.20 0.05 12.95
C VAL A 292 0.41 1.11 14.03
N LYS A 293 -0.47 1.15 15.03
CA LYS A 293 -0.43 2.15 16.10
C LYS A 293 0.84 2.01 16.93
N GLU A 294 1.16 0.81 17.40
CA GLU A 294 2.36 0.54 18.21
C GLU A 294 3.65 0.91 17.47
N GLU A 295 3.77 0.51 16.21
CA GLU A 295 5.00 0.70 15.44
C GLU A 295 5.21 2.17 15.02
N LEU A 296 4.12 2.89 14.74
CA LEU A 296 4.16 4.34 14.49
C LEU A 296 4.49 5.12 15.78
N LEU A 297 3.89 4.76 16.92
CA LEU A 297 4.21 5.40 18.20
C LEU A 297 5.67 5.19 18.57
N ARG A 298 6.19 3.96 18.40
CA ARG A 298 7.60 3.65 18.62
C ARG A 298 8.48 4.52 17.72
N SER A 299 8.21 4.57 16.41
CA SER A 299 9.09 5.25 15.45
C SER A 299 9.03 6.78 15.55
N LEU A 300 7.84 7.37 15.71
CA LEU A 300 7.65 8.83 15.76
C LEU A 300 7.90 9.40 17.16
N GLY A 301 7.62 8.64 18.22
CA GLY A 301 7.88 9.05 19.60
C GLY A 301 9.38 9.28 19.87
N HIS A 302 10.26 8.49 19.24
CA HIS A 302 11.70 8.70 19.32
C HIS A 302 12.17 9.95 18.55
N GLN A 303 11.54 10.30 17.42
CA GLN A 303 11.87 11.54 16.69
C GLN A 303 11.49 12.81 17.47
N SER A 304 10.46 12.77 18.34
CA SER A 304 10.11 13.91 19.20
C SER A 304 11.14 14.13 20.32
N ARG A 305 11.73 13.06 20.87
CA ARG A 305 12.77 13.17 21.92
C ARG A 305 14.07 13.81 21.42
N SER A 306 14.35 13.79 20.12
CA SER A 306 15.56 14.39 19.53
C SER A 306 15.41 15.87 19.12
N GLY A 307 14.35 16.58 19.52
CA GLY A 307 14.33 18.05 19.39
C GLY A 307 13.02 18.76 19.00
N LYS A 308 11.84 18.11 19.05
CA LYS A 308 10.55 18.83 18.97
C LYS A 308 9.60 18.30 20.03
N GLY A 309 9.10 19.20 20.88
CA GLY A 309 8.26 18.92 22.05
C GLY A 309 7.09 17.96 21.77
N PRO A 310 6.55 17.33 22.82
CA PRO A 310 5.67 16.17 22.69
C PRO A 310 4.43 16.53 21.86
N ILE A 311 4.20 15.77 20.79
CA ILE A 311 2.88 15.71 20.16
C ILE A 311 2.06 14.77 21.03
N ASP A 312 1.15 15.34 21.81
CA ASP A 312 0.19 14.57 22.63
C ASP A 312 -0.84 13.90 21.70
N VAL A 313 -0.57 12.64 21.36
CA VAL A 313 -1.37 11.85 20.41
C VAL A 313 -2.75 11.51 21.00
N ASP A 314 -2.88 11.46 22.32
CA ASP A 314 -4.14 11.14 22.99
C ASP A 314 -5.12 12.33 22.95
N GLN A 315 -4.64 13.58 23.02
CA GLN A 315 -5.50 14.76 22.81
C GLN A 315 -6.02 14.92 21.37
N VAL A 316 -5.30 14.45 20.36
CA VAL A 316 -5.75 14.51 18.96
C VAL A 316 -6.82 13.47 18.66
N ILE A 317 -6.76 12.30 19.31
CA ILE A 317 -7.72 11.22 19.11
C ILE A 317 -9.05 11.52 19.85
N GLU A 318 -9.00 12.08 21.06
CA GLU A 318 -10.22 12.40 21.83
C GLU A 318 -10.92 13.68 21.36
N SER A 319 -10.18 14.70 20.90
CA SER A 319 -10.77 15.95 20.42
C SER A 319 -11.50 15.82 19.06
N GLU A 320 -11.08 14.89 18.19
CA GLU A 320 -11.73 14.68 16.89
C GLU A 320 -12.95 13.75 16.94
N LEU A 321 -13.05 12.84 17.92
CA LEU A 321 -14.27 12.05 18.14
C LEU A 321 -15.46 12.96 18.48
N HIS A 322 -15.27 13.98 19.33
CA HIS A 322 -16.28 15.00 19.62
C HIS A 322 -16.58 15.92 18.42
N ASN A 323 -15.58 16.23 17.59
CA ASN A 323 -15.75 17.11 16.43
C ASN A 323 -16.45 16.41 15.24
N THR A 324 -16.40 15.08 15.18
CA THR A 324 -17.09 14.29 14.16
C THR A 324 -18.59 14.20 14.45
N GLU A 325 -19.00 14.17 15.72
CA GLU A 325 -20.41 14.27 16.12
C GLU A 325 -20.98 15.68 15.85
N GLY A 326 -20.20 16.74 16.04
CA GLY A 326 -20.60 18.12 15.75
C GLY A 326 -20.76 18.44 14.26
N LYS A 327 -19.91 17.88 13.38
CA LYS A 327 -20.00 18.11 11.92
C LYS A 327 -21.12 17.34 11.23
N LEU A 328 -21.58 16.22 11.78
CA LEU A 328 -22.78 15.54 11.27
C LEU A 328 -24.06 16.35 11.48
N ALA A 329 -24.08 17.29 12.44
CA ALA A 329 -25.21 18.16 12.69
C ALA A 329 -25.26 19.39 11.77
N SER A 330 -24.12 19.89 11.29
CA SER A 330 -24.05 21.08 10.41
C SER A 330 -24.30 20.80 8.92
N ASP A 331 -24.14 19.54 8.48
CA ASP A 331 -24.48 19.12 7.11
C ASP A 331 -25.98 18.77 6.95
N LEU A 332 -26.78 19.00 8.00
CA LEU A 332 -28.23 18.78 8.05
C LEU A 332 -29.05 20.09 8.16
N SER A 333 -28.42 21.27 8.06
CA SER A 333 -29.10 22.56 7.97
C SER A 333 -29.17 23.10 6.55
#